data_AF-A0A2Z4AKB0-F1
#
_entry.id   AF-A0A2Z4AKB0-F1
#
_cell.length_a   1.000
_cell.length_b   1.000
_cell.length_c   1.000
_cell.angle_alpha   90.00
_cell.angle_beta   90.00
_cell.angle_gamma   90.00
#
_symmetry.space_group_name_H-M   'P 1'
#
loop_
_entity.id
_entity.type
_entity.pdbx_description
1 polymer ?
#
loop_
_entity_poly.entity_id
_entity_poly.type
_entity_poly.pdbx_seq_one_letter_code
_entity_poly.pdbx_strand_id
1 'polypeptide(L)'
;MPLHHGEPAFNCYTDGGIQWLTIDNSTYEVTEGQLRAVEDSLKNSIPTVLLMHVPLSLPTLRNDTQARFQTPLASGNILMGDPDWDMESREKWGTGDDLESTLEFVNVVTSARNLIAVFCGHIHFPHTDAMGPTAVQYVGAPGFEKAMRVVDFLPM
;
A
#
# COMPACT_ATOMS: atom_id res chain seq x y z
N MET A 1 5.44 8.61 -20.20
CA MET A 1 5.61 9.56 -19.08
C MET A 1 5.90 8.74 -17.82
N PRO A 2 6.81 9.15 -16.92
CA PRO A 2 7.02 8.45 -15.65
C PRO A 2 5.73 8.51 -14.80
N LEU A 3 5.41 7.41 -14.10
CA LEU A 3 4.21 7.27 -13.26
C LEU A 3 4.02 8.38 -12.23
N HIS A 4 5.12 9.00 -11.78
CA HIS A 4 5.13 10.04 -10.76
C HIS A 4 5.28 11.46 -11.32
N HIS A 5 5.27 11.67 -12.65
CA HIS A 5 5.42 13.00 -13.30
C HIS A 5 6.59 13.88 -12.82
N GLY A 6 7.62 13.30 -12.20
CA GLY A 6 8.75 14.04 -11.61
C GLY A 6 8.62 14.34 -10.11
N GLU A 7 7.49 13.99 -9.49
CA GLU A 7 7.22 14.11 -8.06
C GLU A 7 7.30 12.73 -7.38
N PRO A 8 8.50 12.27 -6.97
CA PRO A 8 8.70 10.89 -6.53
C PRO A 8 7.91 10.53 -5.25
N ALA A 9 7.55 11.51 -4.42
CA ALA A 9 6.84 11.28 -3.17
C ALA A 9 5.34 10.99 -3.36
N PHE A 10 4.71 11.64 -4.32
CA PHE A 10 3.27 11.58 -4.56
C PHE A 10 2.93 12.09 -5.97
N ASN A 11 1.96 11.47 -6.63
CA ASN A 11 1.36 12.00 -7.84
C ASN A 11 -0.09 11.53 -7.99
N CYS A 12 -0.92 12.36 -8.62
CA CYS A 12 -2.33 12.08 -8.85
C CYS A 12 -2.79 12.64 -10.21
N TYR A 13 -3.39 11.79 -11.03
CA TYR A 13 -3.94 12.18 -12.34
C TYR A 13 -5.17 11.35 -12.67
N THR A 14 -5.94 11.75 -13.69
CA THR A 14 -7.12 11.02 -14.14
C THR A 14 -6.96 10.64 -15.60
N ASP A 15 -7.22 9.37 -15.91
CA ASP A 15 -7.23 8.83 -17.27
C ASP A 15 -8.31 7.76 -17.40
N GLY A 16 -9.05 7.75 -18.51
CA GLY A 16 -10.12 6.77 -18.76
C GLY A 16 -11.25 6.74 -17.72
N GLY A 17 -11.46 7.83 -16.96
CA GLY A 17 -12.44 7.89 -15.87
C GLY A 17 -11.95 7.29 -14.53
N ILE A 18 -10.67 6.90 -14.46
CA ILE A 18 -10.03 6.38 -13.25
C ILE A 18 -9.02 7.42 -12.75
N GLN A 19 -9.04 7.66 -11.45
CA GLN A 19 -8.00 8.43 -10.78
C GLN A 19 -6.84 7.50 -10.40
N TRP A 20 -5.65 7.81 -10.90
CA TRP A 20 -4.42 7.11 -10.58
C TRP A 20 -3.68 7.89 -9.52
N LEU A 21 -3.55 7.29 -8.35
CA LEU A 21 -2.86 7.84 -7.19
C LEU A 21 -1.61 7.02 -6.94
N THR A 22 -0.45 7.66 -6.86
CA THR A 22 0.82 7.00 -6.54
C THR A 22 1.47 7.65 -5.34
N ILE A 23 2.01 6.86 -4.42
CA ILE A 23 2.83 7.34 -3.31
C ILE A 23 4.11 6.51 -3.19
N ASP A 24 5.19 7.15 -2.75
CA ASP A 24 6.36 6.42 -2.27
C ASP A 24 6.19 6.11 -0.79
N ASN A 25 6.17 4.81 -0.47
CA ASN A 25 6.16 4.30 0.89
C ASN A 25 7.31 3.32 1.15
N SER A 26 8.41 3.44 0.41
CA SER A 26 9.56 2.54 0.51
C SER A 26 10.26 2.59 1.88
N THR A 27 9.95 3.60 2.70
CA THR A 27 10.45 3.75 4.07
C THR A 27 9.50 3.23 5.14
N TYR A 28 8.41 2.54 4.76
CA TYR A 28 7.30 2.11 5.64
C TYR A 28 6.48 3.26 6.25
N GLU A 29 6.81 4.50 5.93
CA GLU A 29 6.17 5.69 6.50
C GLU A 29 5.51 6.54 5.41
N VAL A 30 4.46 7.27 5.81
CA VAL A 30 3.80 8.30 5.01
C VAL A 30 3.94 9.63 5.74
N THR A 31 4.46 10.64 5.05
CA THR A 31 4.60 11.99 5.62
C THR A 31 3.27 12.73 5.66
N GLU A 32 3.18 13.75 6.52
CA GLU A 32 2.04 14.69 6.58
C GLU A 32 1.69 15.35 5.23
N GLY A 33 2.68 15.55 4.36
CA GLY A 33 2.46 16.10 3.02
C GLY A 33 1.79 15.08 2.09
N GLN A 34 2.26 13.83 2.14
CA GLN A 34 1.67 12.74 1.37
C GLN A 34 0.26 12.40 1.86
N LEU A 35 0.04 12.34 3.19
CA LEU A 35 -1.27 12.12 3.78
C LEU A 35 -2.29 13.15 3.26
N ARG A 36 -1.98 14.45 3.39
CA ARG A 36 -2.87 15.52 2.89
C ARG A 36 -3.19 15.38 1.41
N ALA A 37 -2.20 15.02 0.59
CA ALA A 37 -2.38 14.83 -0.84
C ALA A 37 -3.27 13.60 -1.16
N VAL A 38 -3.15 12.53 -0.37
CA VAL A 38 -4.02 11.34 -0.46
C VAL A 38 -5.46 11.69 -0.05
N GLU A 39 -5.65 12.35 1.09
CA GLU A 39 -6.96 12.81 1.54
C GLU A 39 -7.63 13.72 0.51
N ASP A 40 -6.91 14.70 -0.02
CA ASP A 40 -7.41 15.61 -1.06
C ASP A 40 -7.80 14.85 -2.33
N SER A 41 -7.04 13.83 -2.70
CA SER A 41 -7.34 12.98 -3.85
C SER A 41 -8.59 12.13 -3.66
N LEU A 42 -8.86 11.66 -2.44
CA LEU A 42 -9.98 10.77 -2.13
C LEU A 42 -11.29 11.52 -1.76
N LYS A 43 -11.27 12.85 -1.67
CA LYS A 43 -12.48 13.67 -1.39
C LYS A 43 -13.53 13.67 -2.49
N ASN A 44 -13.18 13.25 -3.70
CA ASN A 44 -14.10 13.19 -4.83
C ASN A 44 -14.80 11.82 -4.93
N SER A 45 -15.53 11.58 -6.02
CA SER A 45 -16.24 10.30 -6.26
C SER A 45 -15.71 9.53 -7.47
N ILE A 46 -14.54 9.90 -7.98
CA ILE A 46 -13.89 9.23 -9.10
C ILE A 46 -13.31 7.91 -8.56
N PRO A 47 -13.52 6.77 -9.25
CA PRO A 47 -12.88 5.51 -8.90
C PRO A 47 -11.36 5.66 -8.89
N THR A 48 -10.75 5.41 -7.73
CA THR A 48 -9.32 5.63 -7.50
C THR A 48 -8.57 4.30 -7.41
N VAL A 49 -7.42 4.25 -8.07
CA VAL A 49 -6.44 3.17 -7.95
C VAL A 49 -5.20 3.73 -7.26
N LEU A 50 -4.78 3.10 -6.17
CA LEU A 50 -3.56 3.43 -5.45
C LEU A 50 -2.41 2.51 -5.88
N LEU A 51 -1.27 3.09 -6.19
CA LEU A 51 -0.02 2.41 -6.48
C LEU A 51 1.00 2.78 -5.40
N MET A 52 1.53 1.77 -4.71
CA MET A 52 2.56 1.93 -3.68
C MET A 52 3.48 0.71 -3.67
N HIS A 53 4.61 0.77 -2.96
CA HIS A 53 5.57 -0.33 -2.96
C HIS A 53 5.27 -1.36 -1.86
N VAL A 54 5.21 -0.92 -0.61
CA VAL A 54 4.99 -1.76 0.57
C VAL A 54 3.48 -1.97 0.78
N PRO A 55 3.00 -3.22 0.92
CA PRO A 55 1.58 -3.50 1.18
C PRO A 55 1.15 -3.06 2.58
N LEU A 56 -0.13 -2.72 2.74
CA LEU A 56 -0.74 -2.59 4.06
C LEU A 56 -0.87 -3.96 4.73
N SER A 57 -0.82 -3.95 6.06
CA SER A 57 -1.08 -5.15 6.84
C SER A 57 -2.55 -5.55 6.77
N LEU A 58 -2.80 -6.76 6.27
CA LEU A 58 -4.11 -7.40 6.25
C LEU A 58 -4.09 -8.65 7.12
N PRO A 59 -5.16 -8.94 7.91
CA PRO A 59 -5.21 -10.15 8.72
C PRO A 59 -4.85 -11.45 7.99
N THR A 60 -5.25 -11.56 6.72
CA THR A 60 -4.98 -12.70 5.83
C THR A 60 -3.56 -12.75 5.26
N LEU A 61 -2.85 -11.63 5.26
CA LEU A 61 -1.49 -11.52 4.74
C LEU A 61 -0.42 -11.73 5.83
N ARG A 62 -0.75 -11.41 7.09
CA ARG A 62 0.23 -11.31 8.17
C ARG A 62 1.00 -12.61 8.42
N ASN A 63 0.28 -13.71 8.64
CA ASN A 63 0.88 -15.01 8.98
C ASN A 63 1.80 -15.52 7.87
N ASP A 64 1.38 -15.38 6.60
CA ASP A 64 2.18 -15.81 5.45
C ASP A 64 3.46 -14.98 5.32
N THR A 65 3.36 -13.67 5.59
CA THR A 65 4.53 -12.78 5.56
C THR A 65 5.53 -13.14 6.66
N GLN A 66 5.05 -13.35 7.89
CA GLN A 66 5.90 -13.79 9.00
C GLN A 66 6.59 -15.13 8.70
N ALA A 67 5.83 -16.11 8.21
CA ALA A 67 6.37 -17.42 7.83
C ALA A 67 7.44 -17.32 6.73
N ARG A 68 7.21 -16.46 5.72
CA ARG A 68 8.11 -16.29 4.58
C ARG A 68 9.44 -15.64 4.93
N PHE A 69 9.42 -14.69 5.86
CA PHE A 69 10.61 -13.93 6.27
C PHE A 69 11.23 -14.44 7.57
N GLN A 70 10.64 -15.48 8.16
CA GLN A 70 11.08 -16.09 9.42
C GLN A 70 11.23 -15.03 10.52
N THR A 71 10.35 -14.03 10.53
CA THR A 71 10.28 -13.08 11.63
C THR A 71 9.54 -13.78 12.78
N PRO A 72 10.10 -13.79 14.00
CA PRO A 72 9.34 -14.27 15.15
C PRO A 72 7.98 -13.54 15.23
N LEU A 73 6.91 -14.23 15.67
CA LEU A 73 5.57 -13.64 15.83
C LEU A 73 5.56 -12.36 16.71
N ALA A 74 6.51 -12.25 17.64
CA ALA A 74 6.71 -11.07 18.46
C ALA A 74 7.41 -9.93 17.71
N SER A 75 8.19 -10.28 16.69
CA SER A 75 9.15 -9.45 15.96
C SER A 75 8.55 -8.80 14.72
N GLY A 76 7.30 -8.33 14.80
CA GLY A 76 6.70 -7.49 13.76
C GLY A 76 6.56 -8.09 12.37
N ASN A 77 6.10 -7.25 11.46
CA ASN A 77 5.84 -7.61 10.07
C ASN A 77 6.41 -6.55 9.13
N ILE A 78 6.84 -6.95 7.93
CA ILE A 78 7.31 -6.01 6.90
C ILE A 78 6.13 -5.42 6.10
N LEU A 79 5.02 -5.18 6.77
CA LEU A 79 3.77 -4.68 6.23
C LEU A 79 3.47 -3.33 6.88
N MET A 80 3.03 -2.35 6.10
CA MET A 80 2.72 -1.01 6.61
C MET A 80 1.51 -1.06 7.55
N GLY A 81 1.63 -0.42 8.72
CA GLY A 81 0.54 -0.31 9.70
C GLY A 81 0.10 -1.65 10.32
N ASP A 82 0.98 -2.65 10.39
CA ASP A 82 0.68 -3.86 11.17
C ASP A 82 0.41 -3.48 12.64
N PRO A 83 -0.58 -4.08 13.33
CA PRO A 83 -0.81 -3.79 14.74
C PRO A 83 0.12 -4.56 15.68
N ASP A 84 0.77 -5.64 15.20
CA ASP A 84 1.55 -6.58 16.02
C ASP A 84 3.07 -6.37 15.83
N TRP A 85 3.57 -5.15 16.08
CA TRP A 85 5.02 -4.84 16.03
C TRP A 85 5.70 -4.85 17.40
N ASP A 86 6.96 -5.32 17.45
CA ASP A 86 7.92 -4.95 18.49
C ASP A 86 8.98 -3.97 17.95
N MET A 87 9.62 -3.22 18.86
CA MET A 87 10.65 -2.23 18.50
C MET A 87 11.94 -2.87 17.98
N GLU A 88 12.30 -4.07 18.45
CA GLU A 88 13.52 -4.77 18.05
C GLU A 88 13.51 -5.08 16.55
N SER A 89 12.34 -5.38 15.99
CA SER A 89 12.18 -5.59 14.56
C SER A 89 12.17 -4.33 13.71
N ARG A 90 11.73 -3.21 14.26
CA ARG A 90 11.75 -1.94 13.55
C ARG A 90 13.18 -1.53 13.20
N GLU A 91 14.09 -1.65 14.17
CA GLU A 91 15.51 -1.36 13.96
C GLU A 91 16.13 -2.25 12.88
N LYS A 92 15.77 -3.53 12.83
CA LYS A 92 16.28 -4.48 11.82
C LYS A 92 15.89 -4.08 10.39
N TRP A 93 14.72 -3.46 10.22
CA TRP A 93 14.22 -2.98 8.93
C TRP A 93 14.46 -1.48 8.71
N GLY A 94 15.21 -0.83 9.60
CA GLY A 94 15.57 0.59 9.49
C GLY A 94 14.39 1.54 9.69
N THR A 95 13.33 1.09 10.36
CA THR A 95 12.17 1.92 10.73
C THR A 95 12.09 2.10 12.25
N GLY A 96 11.25 3.03 12.71
CA GLY A 96 10.95 3.32 14.10
C GLY A 96 9.44 3.22 14.33
N ASP A 97 8.92 3.85 15.39
CA ASP A 97 7.48 3.90 15.59
C ASP A 97 6.74 4.52 14.39
N ASP A 98 5.56 3.97 14.05
CA ASP A 98 4.75 4.52 12.95
C ASP A 98 4.48 6.00 13.24
N LEU A 99 4.66 6.83 12.22
CA LEU A 99 4.20 8.20 12.29
C LEU A 99 2.67 8.24 12.46
N GLU A 100 2.17 9.26 13.15
CA GLU A 100 0.73 9.51 13.24
C GLU A 100 0.10 9.62 11.85
N SER A 101 0.79 10.26 10.91
CA SER A 101 0.39 10.36 9.51
C SER A 101 0.35 9.01 8.78
N THR A 102 1.17 8.04 9.17
CA THR A 102 1.16 6.68 8.60
C THR A 102 -0.08 5.93 9.06
N LEU A 103 -0.42 6.00 10.35
CA LEU A 103 -1.62 5.37 10.89
C LEU A 103 -2.90 6.01 10.34
N GLU A 104 -2.94 7.34 10.22
CA GLU A 104 -4.08 8.02 9.61
C GLU A 104 -4.19 7.72 8.12
N PHE A 105 -3.06 7.61 7.40
CA PHE A 105 -3.07 7.14 6.01
C PHE A 105 -3.74 5.77 5.87
N VAL A 106 -3.38 4.81 6.73
CA VAL A 106 -4.01 3.47 6.76
C VAL A 106 -5.51 3.59 7.01
N ASN A 107 -5.94 4.41 7.96
CA ASN A 107 -7.35 4.65 8.25
C ASN A 107 -8.10 5.26 7.04
N VAL A 108 -7.53 6.28 6.41
CA VAL A 108 -8.10 6.96 5.24
C VAL A 108 -8.30 6.00 4.07
N VAL A 109 -7.28 5.22 3.69
CA VAL A 109 -7.36 4.34 2.53
C VAL A 109 -8.20 3.10 2.77
N THR A 110 -8.22 2.56 3.99
CA THR A 110 -9.08 1.42 4.35
C THR A 110 -10.55 1.82 4.50
N SER A 111 -10.85 3.10 4.72
CA SER A 111 -12.22 3.62 4.85
C SER A 111 -12.78 4.26 3.57
N ALA A 112 -11.92 4.54 2.58
CA ALA A 112 -12.32 5.21 1.35
C ALA A 112 -13.28 4.37 0.50
N ARG A 113 -14.38 4.99 0.05
CA ARG A 113 -15.42 4.32 -0.77
C ARG A 113 -15.19 4.41 -2.27
N ASN A 114 -14.39 5.36 -2.72
CA ASN A 114 -14.03 5.52 -4.11
C ASN A 114 -12.69 4.83 -4.45
N LEU A 115 -11.94 4.36 -3.44
CA LEU A 115 -10.78 3.50 -3.68
C LEU A 115 -11.24 2.09 -4.09
N ILE A 116 -10.81 1.63 -5.26
CA ILE A 116 -11.25 0.36 -5.85
C ILE A 116 -10.15 -0.70 -5.90
N ALA A 117 -8.88 -0.29 -5.96
CA ALA A 117 -7.76 -1.21 -5.99
C ALA A 117 -6.50 -0.57 -5.41
N VAL A 118 -5.67 -1.41 -4.78
CA VAL A 118 -4.30 -1.06 -4.37
C VAL A 118 -3.34 -2.06 -4.99
N PHE A 119 -2.36 -1.59 -5.75
CA PHE A 119 -1.28 -2.43 -6.28
C PHE A 119 0.01 -2.18 -5.54
N CYS A 120 0.61 -3.27 -5.06
CA CYS A 120 1.84 -3.24 -4.28
C CYS A 120 2.69 -4.50 -4.50
N GLY A 121 3.89 -4.50 -3.90
CA GLY A 121 4.87 -5.57 -4.06
C GLY A 121 5.61 -5.85 -2.76
N HIS A 122 6.93 -5.67 -2.77
CA HIS A 122 7.83 -5.76 -1.61
C HIS A 122 8.06 -7.17 -1.03
N ILE A 123 7.00 -7.94 -0.76
CA ILE A 123 7.09 -9.20 0.01
C ILE A 123 7.43 -10.44 -0.82
N HIS A 124 7.54 -10.31 -2.15
CA HIS A 124 7.97 -11.38 -3.08
C HIS A 124 7.13 -12.66 -3.06
N PHE A 125 5.83 -12.55 -2.78
CA PHE A 125 4.83 -13.58 -3.08
C PHE A 125 3.48 -12.91 -3.36
N PRO A 126 2.62 -13.52 -4.19
CA PRO A 126 1.34 -12.91 -4.52
C PRO A 126 0.35 -13.06 -3.36
N HIS A 127 -0.46 -12.02 -3.15
CA HIS A 127 -1.59 -12.04 -2.24
C HIS A 127 -2.70 -11.16 -2.81
N THR A 128 -3.96 -11.49 -2.51
CA THR A 128 -5.11 -10.71 -2.95
C THR A 128 -6.23 -10.85 -1.94
N ASP A 129 -6.64 -9.73 -1.35
CA ASP A 129 -7.78 -9.73 -0.43
C ASP A 129 -8.40 -8.32 -0.31
N ALA A 130 -9.62 -8.28 0.21
CA ALA A 130 -10.31 -7.04 0.54
C ALA A 130 -9.52 -6.24 1.59
N MET A 131 -9.45 -4.93 1.38
CA MET A 131 -8.76 -3.99 2.27
C MET A 131 -9.71 -2.95 2.87
N GLY A 132 -10.82 -2.66 2.18
CA GLY A 132 -11.82 -1.69 2.64
C GLY A 132 -13.22 -2.01 2.10
N PRO A 133 -14.18 -1.06 2.17
CA PRO A 133 -15.55 -1.26 1.71
C PRO A 133 -15.66 -1.70 0.25
N THR A 134 -14.75 -1.21 -0.59
CA THR A 134 -14.73 -1.41 -2.04
C THR A 134 -13.37 -1.88 -2.55
N ALA A 135 -12.28 -1.54 -1.85
CA ALA A 135 -10.93 -1.75 -2.33
C ALA A 135 -10.43 -3.18 -2.09
N VAL A 136 -9.72 -3.71 -3.09
CA VAL A 136 -8.92 -4.95 -3.00
C VAL A 136 -7.44 -4.60 -3.08
N GLN A 137 -6.62 -5.16 -2.18
CA GLN A 137 -5.16 -5.04 -2.26
C GLN A 137 -4.58 -6.22 -3.03
N TYR A 138 -3.81 -5.90 -4.06
CA TYR A 138 -3.17 -6.82 -4.99
C TYR A 138 -1.65 -6.75 -4.82
N VAL A 139 -1.08 -7.76 -4.16
CA VAL A 139 0.36 -7.93 -4.06
C VAL A 139 0.86 -8.78 -5.23
N GLY A 140 1.85 -8.27 -5.96
CA GLY A 140 2.50 -8.97 -7.07
C GLY A 140 3.53 -10.02 -6.61
N ALA A 141 3.62 -11.12 -7.35
CA ALA A 141 4.73 -12.06 -7.29
C ALA A 141 6.05 -11.41 -7.80
N PRO A 142 7.23 -11.94 -7.45
CA PRO A 142 8.50 -11.28 -7.73
C PRO A 142 8.82 -11.24 -9.24
N GLY A 143 9.15 -10.05 -9.74
CA GLY A 143 9.48 -9.84 -11.15
C GLY A 143 10.75 -10.57 -11.61
N PHE A 144 11.70 -10.85 -10.71
CA PHE A 144 12.91 -11.62 -11.05
C PHE A 144 12.61 -13.10 -11.39
N GLU A 145 11.43 -13.59 -11.03
CA GLU A 145 10.91 -14.90 -11.46
C GLU A 145 10.05 -14.82 -12.74
N LYS A 146 10.08 -13.67 -13.43
CA LYS A 146 9.26 -13.36 -14.61
C LYS A 146 7.75 -13.37 -14.32
N ALA A 147 7.36 -13.26 -13.05
CA ALA A 147 5.97 -13.14 -12.68
C ALA A 147 5.42 -11.77 -13.12
N MET A 148 4.17 -11.77 -13.59
CA MET A 148 3.45 -10.56 -13.97
C MET A 148 1.97 -10.69 -13.60
N ARG A 149 1.31 -9.56 -13.40
CA ARG A 149 -0.14 -9.47 -13.25
C ARG A 149 -0.68 -8.52 -14.31
N VAL A 150 -1.65 -8.98 -15.07
CA VAL A 150 -2.40 -8.18 -16.04
C VAL A 150 -3.74 -7.85 -15.41
N VAL A 151 -4.13 -6.57 -15.48
CA VAL A 151 -5.39 -6.07 -14.92
C VAL A 151 -6.09 -5.27 -16.00
N ASP A 152 -7.33 -5.64 -16.28
CA ASP A 152 -8.20 -4.93 -17.20
C ASP A 152 -9.17 -4.05 -16.40
N PHE A 153 -9.16 -2.76 -16.69
CA PHE A 153 -10.16 -1.82 -16.19
C PHE A 153 -11.27 -1.70 -17.22
N LEU A 154 -12.42 -2.25 -16.89
CA LEU A 154 -13.59 -2.24 -17.78
C LEU A 154 -14.43 -1.00 -17.49
N PRO A 155 -14.96 -0.30 -18.53
CA PRO A 155 -15.95 0.75 -18.33
C PRO A 155 -17.16 0.21 -17.56
N MET A 156 -17.72 1.04 -16.68
CA MET A 156 -19.01 0.76 -16.03
C MET A 156 -20.17 0.97 -17.00
#